data_AF-A0A7S1UH79-F1
#
_entry.id   AF-A0A7S1UH79-F1
#
_cell.length_a   1.000
_cell.length_b   1.000
_cell.length_c   1.000
_cell.angle_alpha   90.00
_cell.angle_beta   90.00
_cell.angle_gamma   90.00
#
_symmetry.space_group_name_H-M   'P 1'
#
loop_
_entity.id
_entity.type
_entity.pdbx_description
1 polymer ?
#
loop_
_entity_poly.entity_id
_entity_poly.type
_entity_poly.pdbx_seq_one_letter_code
_entity_poly.pdbx_strand_id
1 'polypeptide(L)'
;MPPPTSPASPASPRGATSPTNRRGQARREASQIEEWLTTPVGQDEAESGSGTAVNAWIHSELVARALDVLLFIDIFIVVASVMIEVQFLKTKIDDLENACLDGTCAAFHDDHHAEEEFEEMGDHSLEELERQLVYVSVAILCVFLAENLLLLAANGPRNFFSHPFQVFDLAIVVTSLALELSITLGDGLGIIVIGRAWRFIRIGHGVFVETEHFEERVHDSKGDKGAQLELSTQTDRI
;
A
#
# COMPACT_ATOMS: atom_id res chain seq x y z
N MET A 1 -49.25 34.43 59.14
CA MET A 1 -49.29 35.89 59.32
C MET A 1 -48.86 36.55 58.03
N PRO A 2 -49.75 37.19 57.25
CA PRO A 2 -49.39 38.21 56.26
C PRO A 2 -49.42 39.59 56.96
N PRO A 3 -48.56 40.56 56.58
CA PRO A 3 -48.94 41.61 55.60
C PRO A 3 -47.68 42.24 54.92
N PRO A 4 -47.71 43.46 54.31
CA PRO A 4 -48.72 44.18 53.53
C PRO A 4 -48.23 44.55 52.10
N THR A 5 -49.16 45.10 51.34
CA THR A 5 -49.11 45.62 49.96
C THR A 5 -48.48 47.00 49.80
N SER A 6 -48.08 47.29 48.54
CA SER A 6 -47.95 48.60 47.83
C SER A 6 -46.52 49.13 47.59
N PRO A 7 -46.29 50.03 46.59
CA PRO A 7 -47.09 50.40 45.42
C PRO A 7 -46.31 50.36 44.08
N ALA A 8 -47.07 50.41 42.98
CA ALA A 8 -46.61 50.59 41.60
C ALA A 8 -45.91 51.93 41.37
N SER A 9 -44.93 51.93 40.45
CA SER A 9 -44.33 53.12 39.85
C SER A 9 -44.08 52.94 38.35
N PRO A 10 -43.97 54.05 37.60
CA PRO A 10 -44.67 54.22 36.33
C PRO A 10 -43.88 53.81 35.08
N ALA A 11 -44.65 53.58 34.03
CA ALA A 11 -44.21 53.27 32.67
C ALA A 11 -43.22 54.30 32.10
N SER A 12 -42.12 53.80 31.56
CA SER A 12 -41.16 54.56 30.76
C SER A 12 -41.51 54.44 29.26
N PRO A 13 -41.29 55.48 28.43
CA PRO A 13 -41.87 55.57 27.10
C PRO A 13 -41.20 54.61 26.12
N ARG A 14 -42.02 53.92 25.33
CA ARG A 14 -41.61 53.18 24.14
C ARG A 14 -40.95 54.15 23.15
N GLY A 15 -39.63 54.05 23.04
CA GLY A 15 -38.88 54.60 21.91
C GLY A 15 -39.33 53.87 20.63
N ALA A 16 -40.07 54.58 19.79
CA ALA A 16 -40.46 54.14 18.47
C ALA A 16 -39.21 54.00 17.60
N THR A 17 -38.69 52.79 17.45
CA THR A 17 -37.72 52.48 16.40
C THR A 17 -38.46 52.46 15.07
N SER A 18 -38.20 53.48 14.26
CA SER A 18 -38.70 53.67 12.90
C SER A 18 -38.45 52.42 12.03
N PRO A 19 -39.47 51.86 11.34
CA PRO A 19 -39.35 50.60 10.60
C PRO A 19 -38.67 50.73 9.22
N THR A 20 -38.19 51.92 8.84
CA THR A 20 -37.70 52.17 7.48
C THR A 20 -36.24 51.79 7.23
N ASN A 21 -35.49 51.35 8.24
CA ASN A 21 -34.05 51.07 8.10
C ASN A 21 -33.65 49.60 8.36
N ARG A 22 -34.52 48.62 8.13
CA ARG A 22 -34.14 47.18 8.18
C ARG A 22 -33.80 46.57 6.82
N ARG A 23 -34.34 47.11 5.72
CA ARG A 23 -34.06 46.59 4.37
C ARG A 23 -32.65 46.91 3.88
N GLY A 24 -32.06 48.03 4.33
CA GLY A 24 -30.69 48.40 3.96
C GLY A 24 -29.62 47.56 4.65
N GLN A 25 -29.87 47.15 5.91
CA GLN A 25 -28.91 46.41 6.71
C GLN A 25 -28.81 44.94 6.27
N ALA A 26 -29.95 44.28 6.02
CA ALA A 26 -29.98 42.90 5.51
C ALA A 26 -29.28 42.76 4.13
N ARG A 27 -29.34 43.80 3.29
CA ARG A 27 -28.68 43.77 1.97
C ARG A 27 -27.16 43.92 2.06
N ARG A 28 -26.63 44.58 3.11
CA ARG A 28 -25.18 44.72 3.34
C ARG A 28 -24.57 43.46 3.95
N GLU A 29 -25.32 42.76 4.79
CA GLU A 29 -24.90 41.47 5.36
C GLU A 29 -24.86 40.38 4.27
N ALA A 30 -25.83 40.37 3.34
CA ALA A 30 -25.82 39.43 2.21
C ALA A 30 -24.63 39.66 1.25
N SER A 31 -24.23 40.91 0.99
CA SER A 31 -23.07 41.20 0.13
C SER A 31 -21.73 40.84 0.79
N GLN A 32 -21.59 40.99 2.12
CA GLN A 32 -20.38 40.54 2.81
C GLN A 32 -20.26 39.01 2.81
N ILE A 33 -21.37 38.29 2.96
CA ILE A 33 -21.33 36.82 2.94
C ILE A 33 -20.97 36.28 1.55
N GLU A 34 -21.43 36.90 0.46
CA GLU A 34 -20.98 36.53 -0.90
C GLU A 34 -19.51 36.86 -1.15
N GLU A 35 -18.99 37.95 -0.59
CA GLU A 35 -17.56 38.31 -0.70
C GLU A 35 -16.68 37.31 0.04
N TRP A 36 -17.08 36.86 1.24
CA TRP A 36 -16.38 35.79 1.98
C TRP A 36 -16.51 34.40 1.32
N LEU A 37 -17.58 34.13 0.57
CA LEU A 37 -17.75 32.87 -0.19
C LEU A 37 -16.96 32.86 -1.50
N THR A 38 -16.58 34.02 -2.02
CA THR A 38 -15.87 34.15 -3.30
C THR A 38 -14.39 34.47 -3.14
N THR A 39 -13.91 34.80 -1.94
CA THR A 39 -12.46 34.77 -1.68
C THR A 39 -11.98 33.32 -1.76
N PRO A 40 -11.15 32.96 -2.75
CA PRO A 40 -10.52 31.65 -2.76
C PRO A 40 -9.71 31.53 -1.46
N VAL A 41 -10.09 30.55 -0.64
CA VAL A 41 -9.36 30.16 0.57
C VAL A 41 -7.89 30.02 0.17
N GLY A 42 -7.06 30.77 0.90
CA GLY A 42 -5.65 30.97 0.64
C GLY A 42 -4.94 29.71 0.16
N GLN A 43 -4.39 29.85 -1.05
CA GLN A 43 -3.23 29.15 -1.53
C GLN A 43 -2.11 29.21 -0.48
N ASP A 44 -1.94 28.15 0.29
CA ASP A 44 -0.63 27.72 0.81
C ASP A 44 0.20 27.11 -0.36
N GLU A 45 0.31 27.84 -1.49
CA GLU A 45 1.04 27.41 -2.69
C GLU A 45 2.51 27.85 -2.63
N ALA A 46 3.25 27.34 -1.64
CA ALA A 46 4.72 27.43 -1.66
C ALA A 46 5.43 26.06 -1.63
N GLU A 47 4.72 24.95 -1.37
CA GLU A 47 5.30 23.58 -1.41
C GLU A 47 4.65 22.65 -2.46
N SER A 48 3.81 23.18 -3.37
CA SER A 48 3.00 22.37 -4.31
C SER A 48 3.60 22.17 -5.71
N GLY A 49 4.82 22.68 -5.96
CA GLY A 49 5.47 22.55 -7.27
C GLY A 49 5.99 21.14 -7.58
N SER A 50 6.44 20.39 -6.57
CA SER A 50 6.95 19.03 -6.75
C SER A 50 5.84 17.98 -6.70
N GLY A 51 4.79 18.21 -5.90
CA GLY A 51 3.71 17.25 -5.70
C GLY A 51 2.85 17.01 -6.94
N THR A 52 2.60 18.05 -7.74
CA THR A 52 1.76 17.93 -8.95
C THR A 52 2.44 17.16 -10.07
N ALA A 53 3.75 17.36 -10.27
CA ALA A 53 4.53 16.61 -11.25
C ALA A 53 4.72 15.14 -10.85
N VAL A 54 5.02 14.88 -9.57
CA VAL A 54 5.18 13.51 -9.05
C VAL A 54 3.85 12.77 -9.06
N ASN A 55 2.74 13.42 -8.69
CA ASN A 55 1.42 12.80 -8.75
C ASN A 55 0.99 12.48 -10.20
N ALA A 56 1.26 13.38 -11.14
CA ALA A 56 1.01 13.14 -12.56
C ALA A 56 1.87 11.98 -13.13
N TRP A 57 3.09 11.80 -12.62
CA TRP A 57 3.99 10.74 -13.04
C TRP A 57 3.65 9.38 -12.41
N ILE A 58 3.23 9.39 -11.14
CA ILE A 58 2.76 8.20 -10.40
C ILE A 58 1.48 7.64 -10.99
N HIS A 59 0.56 8.49 -11.44
CA HIS A 59 -0.64 8.05 -12.16
C HIS A 59 -0.39 7.66 -13.61
N SER A 60 0.86 7.57 -14.06
CA SER A 60 1.13 7.00 -15.37
C SER A 60 0.83 5.50 -15.36
N GLU A 61 -0.05 5.06 -16.27
CA GLU A 61 -0.35 3.65 -16.49
C GLU A 61 0.91 2.82 -16.78
N LEU A 62 1.98 3.47 -17.25
CA LEU A 62 3.26 2.84 -17.54
C LEU A 62 3.99 2.43 -16.27
N VAL A 63 4.00 3.27 -15.24
CA VAL A 63 4.64 2.94 -13.96
C VAL A 63 3.89 1.78 -13.31
N ALA A 64 2.56 1.85 -13.21
CA ALA A 64 1.74 0.76 -12.68
C ALA A 64 2.01 -0.58 -13.41
N ARG A 65 1.96 -0.58 -14.76
CA ARG A 65 2.27 -1.80 -15.54
C ARG A 65 3.69 -2.30 -15.36
N ALA A 66 4.68 -1.40 -15.29
CA ALA A 66 6.07 -1.79 -15.10
C ALA A 66 6.28 -2.46 -13.73
N LEU A 67 5.59 -2.00 -12.70
CA LEU A 67 5.66 -2.53 -11.34
C LEU A 67 4.98 -3.89 -11.23
N ASP A 68 3.83 -4.07 -11.90
CA ASP A 68 3.20 -5.39 -12.00
C ASP A 68 4.13 -6.40 -12.70
N VAL A 69 4.77 -6.00 -13.80
CA VAL A 69 5.76 -6.84 -14.51
C VAL A 69 6.96 -7.15 -13.61
N LEU A 70 7.46 -6.17 -12.87
CA LEU A 70 8.56 -6.37 -11.91
C LEU A 70 8.17 -7.38 -10.83
N LEU A 71 6.91 -7.37 -10.39
CA LEU A 71 6.37 -8.30 -9.39
C LEU A 71 6.28 -9.72 -9.96
N PHE A 72 5.85 -9.89 -11.21
CA PHE A 72 5.91 -11.20 -11.86
C PHE A 72 7.33 -11.76 -11.97
N ILE A 73 8.29 -10.90 -12.34
CA ILE A 73 9.71 -11.28 -12.41
C ILE A 73 10.22 -11.65 -11.02
N ASP A 74 9.92 -10.86 -10.00
CA ASP A 74 10.27 -11.11 -8.61
C ASP A 74 9.81 -12.49 -8.14
N ILE A 75 8.56 -12.87 -8.43
CA ILE A 75 8.05 -14.19 -8.08
C ILE A 75 8.76 -15.30 -8.82
N PHE A 76 9.08 -15.10 -10.09
CA PHE A 76 9.85 -16.08 -10.83
C PHE A 76 11.24 -16.28 -10.20
N ILE A 77 11.91 -15.19 -9.82
CA ILE A 77 13.21 -15.21 -9.13
C ILE A 77 13.08 -15.92 -7.77
N VAL A 78 12.07 -15.60 -6.97
CA VAL A 78 11.83 -16.24 -5.67
C VAL A 78 11.58 -17.73 -5.83
N VAL A 79 10.74 -18.14 -6.78
CA VAL A 79 10.49 -19.57 -7.05
C VAL A 79 11.76 -20.26 -7.50
N ALA A 80 12.55 -19.65 -8.39
CA ALA A 80 13.83 -20.20 -8.83
C ALA A 80 14.82 -20.34 -7.64
N SER A 81 14.90 -19.33 -6.78
CA SER A 81 15.72 -19.35 -5.56
C SER A 81 15.36 -20.52 -4.64
N VAL A 82 14.06 -20.68 -4.34
CA VAL A 82 13.56 -21.76 -3.48
C VAL A 82 13.80 -23.13 -4.13
N MET A 83 13.64 -23.23 -5.44
CA MET A 83 13.94 -24.48 -6.17
C MET A 83 15.42 -24.83 -6.08
N ILE A 84 16.33 -23.87 -6.21
CA ILE A 84 17.78 -24.11 -6.07
C ILE A 84 18.11 -24.60 -4.66
N GLU A 85 17.58 -23.93 -3.62
CA GLU A 85 17.78 -24.30 -2.22
C GLU A 85 17.31 -25.72 -1.92
N VAL A 86 16.14 -26.11 -2.45
CA VAL A 86 15.60 -27.48 -2.29
C VAL A 86 16.48 -28.52 -2.99
N GLN A 87 17.03 -28.22 -4.17
CA GLN A 87 17.94 -29.15 -4.85
C GLN A 87 19.25 -29.28 -4.09
N PHE A 88 19.79 -28.17 -3.58
CA PHE A 88 21.01 -28.17 -2.77
C PHE A 88 20.83 -28.97 -1.47
N LEU A 89 19.71 -28.78 -0.76
CA LEU A 89 19.40 -29.58 0.43
C LEU A 89 19.32 -31.08 0.12
N LYS A 90 18.75 -31.45 -1.04
CA LYS A 90 18.68 -32.85 -1.46
C LYS A 90 20.06 -33.44 -1.71
N THR A 91 20.93 -32.73 -2.43
CA THR A 91 22.31 -33.19 -2.67
C THR A 91 23.06 -33.39 -1.36
N LYS A 92 22.93 -32.47 -0.39
CA LYS A 92 23.54 -32.63 0.94
C LYS A 92 23.03 -33.86 1.69
N ILE A 93 21.72 -34.14 1.61
CA ILE A 93 21.12 -35.32 2.24
C ILE A 93 21.63 -36.60 1.58
N ASP A 94 21.68 -36.65 0.25
CA ASP A 94 22.13 -37.81 -0.51
C ASP A 94 23.62 -38.11 -0.25
N ASP A 95 24.49 -37.09 -0.19
CA ASP A 95 25.91 -37.25 0.13
C ASP A 95 26.13 -37.74 1.57
N LEU A 96 25.35 -37.24 2.53
CA LEU A 96 25.38 -37.70 3.91
C LEU A 96 24.91 -39.16 4.04
N GLU A 97 23.85 -39.54 3.31
CA GLU A 97 23.35 -40.92 3.28
C GLU A 97 24.37 -41.88 2.67
N ASN A 98 25.01 -41.49 1.56
CA ASN A 98 26.06 -42.27 0.91
C ASN A 98 27.30 -42.44 1.81
N ALA A 99 27.74 -41.38 2.49
CA ALA A 99 28.88 -41.45 3.41
C ALA A 99 28.62 -42.39 4.61
N CYS A 100 27.36 -42.47 5.05
CA CYS A 100 26.92 -43.36 6.13
C CYS A 100 26.81 -44.83 5.68
N LEU A 101 26.36 -45.06 4.44
CA LEU A 101 26.20 -46.40 3.87
C LEU A 101 27.51 -47.08 3.45
N ASP A 102 28.52 -46.32 3.01
CA ASP A 102 29.83 -46.87 2.62
C ASP A 102 30.73 -47.28 3.82
N GLY A 103 30.24 -47.14 5.05
CA GLY A 103 30.90 -47.64 6.25
C GLY A 103 32.07 -46.78 6.75
N THR A 104 32.34 -45.64 6.10
CA THR A 104 33.36 -44.66 6.52
C THR A 104 33.09 -44.09 7.92
N CYS A 105 31.82 -44.05 8.36
CA CYS A 105 31.45 -43.62 9.72
C CYS A 105 31.98 -44.57 10.83
N ALA A 106 32.32 -45.83 10.52
CA ALA A 106 32.90 -46.75 11.49
C ALA A 106 34.41 -46.53 11.72
N ALA A 107 35.09 -45.76 10.86
CA ALA A 107 36.48 -45.35 11.04
C ALA A 107 36.61 -44.00 11.78
N PHE A 108 35.48 -43.39 12.17
CA PHE A 108 35.38 -42.00 12.62
C PHE A 108 35.14 -41.87 14.13
N HIS A 109 35.68 -42.81 14.91
CA HIS A 109 35.42 -42.90 16.35
C HIS A 109 36.59 -42.46 17.24
N ASP A 110 37.65 -41.83 16.71
CA ASP A 110 38.77 -41.41 17.55
C ASP A 110 39.58 -40.17 17.12
N ASP A 111 39.06 -39.29 16.26
CA ASP A 111 39.73 -37.99 16.05
C ASP A 111 38.74 -36.83 15.93
N HIS A 112 38.96 -35.84 16.79
CA HIS A 112 38.17 -34.63 17.03
C HIS A 112 38.20 -33.61 15.87
N HIS A 113 38.58 -34.01 14.65
CA HIS A 113 38.77 -33.13 13.49
C HIS A 113 37.69 -33.27 12.40
N ALA A 114 36.66 -34.06 12.69
CA ALA A 114 35.52 -34.36 11.86
C ALA A 114 34.64 -33.19 11.40
N GLU A 115 34.63 -32.09 12.16
CA GLU A 115 33.73 -30.96 11.90
C GLU A 115 34.29 -29.97 10.87
N GLU A 116 35.61 -29.97 10.61
CA GLU A 116 36.23 -29.02 9.65
C GLU A 116 36.13 -29.50 8.18
N GLU A 117 36.07 -30.82 7.89
CA GLU A 117 35.99 -31.32 6.51
C GLU A 117 34.57 -31.36 5.92
N PHE A 118 33.53 -31.29 6.76
CA PHE A 118 32.13 -31.22 6.28
C PHE A 118 31.72 -29.80 5.84
N GLU A 119 32.49 -28.78 6.23
CA GLU A 119 32.34 -27.40 5.73
C GLU A 119 32.99 -27.22 4.34
N GLU A 120 33.86 -28.14 3.90
CA GLU A 120 34.54 -28.11 2.60
C GLU A 120 33.92 -29.11 1.59
N MET A 121 32.67 -29.52 1.80
CA MET A 121 31.86 -30.24 0.80
C MET A 121 30.69 -29.35 0.34
N GLY A 122 31.00 -28.47 -0.60
CA GLY A 122 30.05 -27.60 -1.28
C GLY A 122 30.76 -26.83 -2.37
N ASP A 123 30.23 -26.84 -3.60
CA ASP A 123 30.77 -26.03 -4.67
C ASP A 123 30.69 -24.55 -4.24
N HIS A 124 31.85 -23.89 -4.08
CA HIS A 124 31.91 -22.47 -3.68
C HIS A 124 31.07 -21.57 -4.62
N SER A 125 30.82 -22.02 -5.85
CA SER A 125 29.94 -21.35 -6.80
C SER A 125 28.48 -21.28 -6.34
N LEU A 126 28.00 -22.27 -5.58
CA LEU A 126 26.62 -22.36 -5.09
C LEU A 126 26.38 -21.46 -3.88
N GLU A 127 27.33 -21.41 -2.94
CA GLU A 127 27.27 -20.52 -1.78
C GLU A 127 27.30 -19.04 -2.21
N GLU A 128 28.14 -18.71 -3.21
CA GLU A 128 28.19 -17.35 -3.75
C GLU A 128 26.91 -16.99 -4.52
N LEU A 129 26.31 -17.94 -5.24
CA LEU A 129 25.02 -17.74 -5.91
C LEU A 129 23.89 -17.50 -4.90
N GLU A 130 23.82 -18.28 -3.83
CA GLU A 130 22.85 -18.13 -2.75
C GLU A 130 22.94 -16.73 -2.13
N ARG A 131 24.16 -16.28 -1.80
CA ARG A 131 24.40 -14.94 -1.26
C ARG A 131 23.96 -13.85 -2.22
N GLN A 132 24.22 -14.00 -3.53
CA GLN A 132 23.76 -13.05 -4.54
C GLN A 132 22.24 -13.03 -4.69
N LEU A 133 21.58 -14.19 -4.66
CA LEU A 133 20.12 -14.32 -4.72
C LEU A 133 19.44 -13.62 -3.55
N VAL A 134 19.99 -13.74 -2.33
CA VAL A 134 19.51 -13.00 -1.16
C VAL A 134 19.63 -11.49 -1.39
N TYR A 135 20.80 -11.02 -1.84
CA TYR A 135 21.04 -9.59 -2.08
C TYR A 135 20.09 -9.00 -3.14
N VAL A 136 19.85 -9.74 -4.23
CA VAL A 136 18.90 -9.35 -5.28
C VAL A 136 17.48 -9.32 -4.73
N SER A 137 17.10 -10.29 -3.90
CA SER A 137 15.77 -10.34 -3.26
C SER A 137 15.54 -9.15 -2.30
N VAL A 138 16.56 -8.76 -1.53
CA VAL A 138 16.51 -7.56 -0.69
C VAL A 138 16.43 -6.28 -1.53
N ALA A 139 17.19 -6.19 -2.62
CA ALA A 139 17.16 -5.03 -3.50
C ALA A 139 15.76 -4.79 -4.09
N ILE A 140 15.08 -5.86 -4.55
CA ILE A 140 13.73 -5.75 -5.11
C ILE A 140 12.66 -5.50 -4.03
N LEU A 141 12.84 -6.02 -2.81
CA LEU A 141 12.04 -5.62 -1.63
C LEU A 141 12.13 -4.12 -1.36
N CYS A 142 13.33 -3.54 -1.42
CA CYS A 142 13.53 -2.10 -1.22
C CYS A 142 12.82 -1.26 -2.30
N VAL A 143 12.84 -1.71 -3.56
CA VAL A 143 12.09 -1.04 -4.65
C VAL A 143 10.58 -1.07 -4.37
N PHE A 144 10.02 -2.23 -3.99
CA PHE A 144 8.60 -2.33 -3.64
C PHE A 144 8.22 -1.52 -2.39
N LEU A 145 9.11 -1.46 -1.40
CA LEU A 145 8.89 -0.63 -0.22
C LEU A 145 8.88 0.85 -0.59
N ALA A 146 9.85 1.31 -1.39
CA ALA A 146 9.92 2.69 -1.84
C ALA A 146 8.68 3.08 -2.67
N GLU A 147 8.19 2.18 -3.50
CA GLU A 147 6.96 2.34 -4.27
C GLU A 147 5.72 2.44 -3.36
N ASN A 148 5.55 1.52 -2.41
CA ASN A 148 4.46 1.58 -1.44
C ASN A 148 4.47 2.89 -0.63
N LEU A 149 5.67 3.38 -0.28
CA LEU A 149 5.84 4.67 0.37
C LEU A 149 5.49 5.84 -0.56
N LEU A 150 5.79 5.73 -1.86
CA LEU A 150 5.39 6.69 -2.87
C LEU A 150 3.86 6.75 -3.03
N LEU A 151 3.18 5.59 -3.06
CA LEU A 151 1.71 5.53 -3.09
C LEU A 151 1.10 6.14 -1.82
N LEU A 152 1.69 5.84 -0.65
CA LEU A 152 1.29 6.46 0.62
C LEU A 152 1.46 7.98 0.57
N ALA A 153 2.57 8.46 0.03
CA ALA A 153 2.84 9.89 -0.11
C ALA A 153 1.89 10.57 -1.11
N ALA A 154 1.55 9.90 -2.22
CA ALA A 154 0.67 10.41 -3.26
C ALA A 154 -0.80 10.44 -2.83
N ASN A 155 -1.30 9.36 -2.22
CA ASN A 155 -2.69 9.28 -1.75
C ASN A 155 -2.92 10.06 -0.43
N GLY A 156 -1.83 10.41 0.25
CA GLY A 156 -1.84 11.05 1.55
C GLY A 156 -2.21 10.08 2.68
N PRO A 157 -1.66 10.29 3.89
CA PRO A 157 -1.84 9.34 5.00
C PRO A 157 -3.31 9.17 5.41
N ARG A 158 -4.12 10.23 5.35
CA ARG A 158 -5.55 10.17 5.75
C ARG A 158 -6.39 9.25 4.87
N ASN A 159 -6.19 9.25 3.55
CA ASN A 159 -6.96 8.41 2.64
C ASN A 159 -6.38 6.99 2.56
N PHE A 160 -5.08 6.86 2.78
CA PHE A 160 -4.40 5.57 2.82
C PHE A 160 -4.84 4.71 4.02
N PHE A 161 -4.99 5.29 5.22
CA PHE A 161 -5.46 4.54 6.39
C PHE A 161 -6.93 4.10 6.32
N SER A 162 -7.71 4.61 5.36
CA SER A 162 -9.06 4.11 5.08
C SER A 162 -9.07 2.75 4.34
N HIS A 163 -7.94 2.35 3.75
CA HIS A 163 -7.80 1.10 3.01
C HIS A 163 -6.96 0.10 3.84
N PRO A 164 -7.59 -0.74 4.69
CA PRO A 164 -6.87 -1.58 5.64
C PRO A 164 -5.91 -2.58 4.97
N PHE A 165 -6.20 -3.03 3.75
CA PHE A 165 -5.34 -3.95 3.00
C PHE A 165 -4.03 -3.30 2.54
N GLN A 166 -4.03 -2.02 2.15
CA GLN A 166 -2.79 -1.31 1.76
C GLN A 166 -1.88 -1.07 2.97
N VAL A 167 -2.46 -0.74 4.12
CA VAL A 167 -1.71 -0.58 5.38
C VAL A 167 -1.12 -1.90 5.84
N PHE A 168 -1.88 -2.99 5.73
CA PHE A 168 -1.43 -4.32 6.11
C PHE A 168 -0.28 -4.81 5.23
N ASP A 169 -0.36 -4.57 3.91
CA ASP A 169 0.75 -4.88 3.00
C ASP A 169 2.03 -4.12 3.37
N LEU A 170 1.94 -2.81 3.59
CA LEU A 170 3.08 -2.00 4.02
C LEU A 170 3.67 -2.51 5.34
N ALA A 171 2.83 -2.83 6.32
CA ALA A 171 3.28 -3.35 7.61
C ALA A 171 4.00 -4.70 7.47
N ILE A 172 3.48 -5.61 6.64
CA ILE A 172 4.11 -6.91 6.39
C ILE A 172 5.43 -6.75 5.64
N VAL A 173 5.48 -5.90 4.60
CA VAL A 173 6.71 -5.66 3.83
C VAL A 173 7.80 -5.06 4.73
N VAL A 174 7.45 -4.05 5.54
CA VAL A 174 8.40 -3.43 6.49
C VAL A 174 8.87 -4.43 7.53
N THR A 175 7.96 -5.23 8.09
CA THR A 175 8.31 -6.25 9.09
C THR A 175 9.20 -7.32 8.50
N SER A 176 8.90 -7.79 7.29
CA SER A 176 9.70 -8.78 6.56
C SER A 176 11.10 -8.26 6.26
N LEU A 177 11.21 -7.00 5.82
CA LEU A 177 12.51 -6.36 5.57
C LEU A 177 13.31 -6.18 6.87
N ALA A 178 12.65 -5.77 7.95
CA ALA A 178 13.30 -5.61 9.26
C ALA A 178 13.82 -6.95 9.80
N LEU A 179 13.04 -8.02 9.64
CA LEU A 179 13.46 -9.37 9.99
C LEU A 179 14.63 -9.83 9.10
N GLU A 180 14.55 -9.62 7.79
CA GLU A 180 15.61 -10.00 6.86
C GLU A 180 16.93 -9.28 7.17
N LEU A 181 16.88 -7.99 7.51
CA LEU A 181 18.05 -7.22 7.94
C LEU A 181 18.61 -7.72 9.29
N SER A 182 17.72 -8.10 10.21
CA SER A 182 18.10 -8.63 11.53
C SER A 182 18.73 -10.02 11.42
N ILE A 183 18.24 -10.86 10.51
CA ILE A 183 18.75 -12.22 10.23
C ILE A 183 20.03 -12.16 9.40
N THR A 184 20.19 -11.18 8.51
CA THR A 184 21.50 -10.97 7.86
C THR A 184 22.60 -10.66 8.89
N LEU A 185 22.22 -10.21 10.08
CA LEU A 185 23.09 -9.97 11.23
C LEU A 185 23.11 -11.12 12.26
N GLY A 186 22.35 -12.22 12.08
CA GLY A 186 22.32 -13.37 13.00
C GLY A 186 21.52 -14.59 12.52
N ASP A 187 21.77 -15.77 13.07
CA ASP A 187 21.27 -17.04 12.50
C ASP A 187 19.75 -17.23 12.63
N GLY A 188 18.99 -17.11 11.53
CA GLY A 188 17.53 -17.26 11.57
C GLY A 188 16.80 -17.27 10.22
N LEU A 189 17.01 -18.29 9.38
CA LEU A 189 16.52 -18.31 7.99
C LEU A 189 15.01 -18.58 7.78
N GLY A 190 14.23 -18.95 8.80
CA GLY A 190 12.88 -19.53 8.57
C GLY A 190 11.74 -18.56 8.25
N ILE A 191 11.71 -17.36 8.85
CA ILE A 191 10.53 -16.46 8.78
C ILE A 191 10.44 -15.73 7.43
N ILE A 192 11.56 -15.62 6.72
CA ILE A 192 11.70 -14.93 5.44
C ILE A 192 10.80 -15.53 4.35
N VAL A 193 10.61 -16.85 4.36
CA VAL A 193 9.83 -17.57 3.34
C VAL A 193 8.36 -17.16 3.40
N ILE A 194 7.84 -16.90 4.60
CA ILE A 194 6.45 -16.45 4.80
C ILE A 194 6.28 -15.00 4.30
N GLY A 195 7.25 -14.13 4.59
CA GLY A 195 7.25 -12.75 4.05
C GLY A 195 7.31 -12.73 2.52
N ARG A 196 8.03 -13.66 1.90
CA ARG A 196 8.07 -13.83 0.44
C ARG A 196 6.76 -14.40 -0.11
N ALA A 197 6.14 -15.36 0.59
CA ALA A 197 4.85 -15.93 0.21
C ALA A 197 3.68 -14.92 0.30
N TRP A 198 3.81 -13.87 1.11
CA TRP A 198 2.81 -12.79 1.19
C TRP A 198 2.55 -12.12 -0.17
N ARG A 199 3.56 -12.07 -1.04
CA ARG A 199 3.45 -11.46 -2.38
C ARG A 199 2.36 -12.08 -3.25
N PHE A 200 2.05 -13.36 -3.06
CA PHE A 200 0.93 -14.02 -3.76
C PHE A 200 -0.43 -13.41 -3.37
N ILE A 201 -0.61 -13.10 -2.09
CA ILE A 201 -1.82 -12.44 -1.59
C ILE A 201 -1.90 -11.02 -2.15
N ARG A 202 -0.77 -10.31 -2.23
CA ARG A 202 -0.70 -8.98 -2.82
C ARG A 202 -1.10 -8.98 -4.30
N ILE A 203 -0.62 -9.92 -5.12
CA ILE A 203 -1.09 -10.04 -6.52
C ILE A 203 -2.57 -10.36 -6.57
N GLY A 204 -3.02 -11.31 -5.75
CA GLY A 204 -4.43 -11.71 -5.72
C GLY A 204 -5.33 -10.50 -5.46
N HIS A 205 -4.95 -9.65 -4.51
CA HIS A 205 -5.65 -8.41 -4.22
C HIS A 205 -5.54 -7.39 -5.38
N GLY A 206 -4.36 -7.21 -5.96
CA GLY A 206 -4.15 -6.29 -7.10
C GLY A 206 -5.02 -6.64 -8.30
N VAL A 207 -5.04 -7.92 -8.69
CA VAL A 207 -5.86 -8.43 -9.79
C VAL A 207 -7.35 -8.33 -9.47
N PHE A 208 -7.75 -8.63 -8.23
CA PHE A 208 -9.16 -8.57 -7.83
C PHE A 208 -9.72 -7.14 -7.91
N VAL A 209 -8.97 -6.16 -7.39
CA VAL A 209 -9.36 -4.74 -7.44
C VAL A 209 -9.44 -4.24 -8.89
N GLU A 210 -8.51 -4.66 -9.76
CA GLU A 210 -8.57 -4.27 -11.17
C GLU A 210 -9.77 -4.89 -11.90
N THR A 211 -10.14 -6.14 -11.57
CA THR A 211 -11.33 -6.78 -12.14
C THR A 211 -12.64 -6.12 -11.71
N GLU A 212 -12.79 -5.69 -10.45
CA GLU A 212 -14.00 -4.98 -10.01
C GLU A 212 -14.18 -3.64 -10.75
N HIS A 213 -13.10 -2.88 -10.92
CA HIS A 213 -13.14 -1.63 -11.70
C HIS A 213 -13.32 -1.85 -13.22
N PHE A 214 -12.97 -3.03 -13.74
CA PHE A 214 -13.24 -3.36 -15.14
C PHE A 214 -14.72 -3.72 -15.35
N GLU A 215 -15.33 -4.50 -14.44
CA GLU A 215 -16.75 -4.85 -14.51
C GLU A 215 -17.65 -3.62 -14.42
N GLU A 216 -17.36 -2.69 -13.50
CA GLU A 216 -18.12 -1.44 -13.36
C GLU A 216 -18.09 -0.61 -14.66
N ARG A 217 -16.90 -0.44 -15.27
CA ARG A 217 -16.75 0.28 -16.55
C ARG A 217 -17.46 -0.41 -17.72
N VAL A 218 -17.48 -1.74 -17.75
CA VAL A 218 -18.21 -2.49 -18.78
C VAL A 218 -19.72 -2.39 -18.60
N HIS A 219 -20.20 -2.37 -17.35
CA HIS A 219 -21.63 -2.27 -17.05
C HIS A 219 -22.19 -0.88 -17.42
N ASP A 220 -21.46 0.19 -17.10
CA ASP A 220 -21.82 1.55 -17.52
C ASP A 220 -21.80 1.70 -19.05
N SER A 221 -20.77 1.15 -19.71
CA SER A 221 -20.67 1.23 -21.17
C SER A 221 -21.77 0.43 -21.90
N LYS A 222 -22.32 -0.62 -21.27
CA LYS A 222 -23.49 -1.35 -21.79
C LYS A 222 -24.80 -0.59 -21.52
N GLY A 223 -24.93 0.04 -20.35
CA GLY A 223 -26.08 0.87 -20.00
C GLY A 223 -26.27 2.03 -20.96
N ASP A 224 -25.18 2.71 -21.30
CA ASP A 224 -25.19 3.89 -22.19
C ASP A 224 -25.54 3.50 -23.64
N LYS A 225 -25.00 2.37 -24.12
CA LYS A 225 -25.36 1.81 -25.45
C LYS A 225 -26.81 1.34 -25.50
N GLY A 226 -27.34 0.79 -24.42
CA GLY A 226 -28.75 0.38 -24.31
C GLY A 226 -29.69 1.58 -24.41
N ALA A 227 -29.40 2.66 -23.68
CA ALA A 227 -30.18 3.90 -23.73
C ALA A 227 -30.14 4.56 -25.12
N GLN A 228 -28.99 4.52 -25.80
CA GLN A 228 -28.87 5.06 -27.16
C GLN A 228 -29.70 4.28 -28.20
N LEU A 229 -29.77 2.94 -28.08
CA LEU A 229 -30.56 2.08 -28.96
C LEU A 229 -32.07 2.27 -28.77
N GLU A 230 -32.54 2.53 -27.54
CA GLU A 230 -33.94 2.86 -27.31
C GLU A 230 -34.31 4.21 -27.94
N LEU A 231 -33.42 5.21 -27.85
CA LEU A 231 -33.64 6.53 -28.44
C LEU A 231 -33.70 6.49 -29.97
N SER A 232 -32.82 5.70 -30.61
CA SER A 232 -32.84 5.51 -32.07
C SER A 232 -34.10 4.76 -32.52
N THR A 233 -34.52 3.74 -31.76
CA THR A 233 -35.74 2.96 -32.08
C THR A 233 -37.02 3.79 -31.92
N GLN A 234 -37.04 4.75 -31.00
CA GLN A 234 -38.19 5.65 -30.81
C GLN A 234 -38.26 6.75 -31.86
N THR A 235 -37.12 7.20 -32.38
CA THR A 235 -37.04 8.18 -33.47
C THR A 235 -37.56 7.62 -34.79
N ASP A 236 -37.34 6.33 -35.08
CA ASP A 236 -37.84 5.67 -36.30
C ASP A 236 -39.35 5.35 -36.27
N ARG A 237 -40.03 5.51 -35.13
CA ARG A 237 -41.48 5.26 -35.00
C ARG A 237 -42.36 6.51 -35.19
N ILE A 238 -41.77 7.69 -35.36
CA ILE A 238 -42.47 8.98 -35.56
C ILE A 238 -42.39 9.37 -37.03
#